data_AF-A0A2G8KAV3-F1
#
_entry.id   AF-A0A2G8KAV3-F1
#
_cell.length_a   1.000
_cell.length_b   1.000
_cell.length_c   1.000
_cell.angle_alpha   90.00
_cell.angle_beta   90.00
_cell.angle_gamma   90.00
#
_symmetry.space_group_name_H-M   'P 1'
#
loop_
_entity.id
_entity.type
_entity.pdbx_description
1 polymer ?
#
loop_
_entity_poly.entity_id
_entity_poly.type
_entity_poly.pdbx_seq_one_letter_code
_entity_poly.pdbx_strand_id
1 'polypeptide(L)'
;MKWEELVSTHALRTLNENKRNEPKYLPVTSDIVKLTKYLKDKVACGVNVLKNESTSKPNDAKHTWKDLAEVTLASLIVFNRKRSGEVAKMTTSDLTKCTKGGNGVAVEGLSKLEQELCKVLWRVEIIGKKTRTVPVLMTNELKEALDLLYQRRREAGVWRQIRTFLQHCTVKVISEDLM
;
A
#
# COMPACT_ATOMS: atom_id res chain seq x y z
N MET A 1 -9.76 -26.62 33.91
CA MET A 1 -10.67 -26.06 32.89
C MET A 1 -10.49 -24.55 32.85
N LYS A 2 -10.30 -23.94 31.68
CA LYS A 2 -10.13 -22.48 31.52
C LYS A 2 -11.46 -21.86 31.11
N TRP A 3 -12.30 -21.56 32.10
CA TRP A 3 -13.67 -21.04 31.90
C TRP A 3 -13.70 -19.73 31.10
N GLU A 4 -12.76 -18.83 31.39
CA GLU A 4 -12.64 -17.52 30.72
C GLU A 4 -12.44 -17.64 29.20
N GLU A 5 -11.67 -18.63 28.77
CA GLU A 5 -11.38 -18.90 27.36
C GLU A 5 -12.62 -19.42 26.63
N LEU A 6 -13.41 -20.28 27.29
CA LEU A 6 -14.65 -20.83 26.74
C LEU A 6 -15.73 -19.76 26.58
N VAL A 7 -15.92 -18.92 27.61
CA VAL A 7 -16.89 -17.81 27.59
C VAL A 7 -16.53 -16.81 26.49
N SER A 8 -15.26 -16.41 26.42
CA SER A 8 -14.78 -15.46 25.41
C SER A 8 -14.92 -16.01 23.99
N THR A 9 -14.63 -17.30 23.79
CA THR A 9 -14.74 -17.96 22.48
C THR A 9 -16.20 -18.05 22.03
N HIS A 10 -17.13 -18.40 22.93
CA HIS A 10 -18.56 -18.44 22.62
C HIS A 10 -19.11 -17.05 22.32
N ALA A 11 -18.78 -16.05 23.15
CA ALA A 11 -19.21 -14.67 22.94
C ALA A 11 -18.70 -14.12 21.59
N LEU A 12 -17.43 -14.37 21.24
CA LEU A 12 -16.86 -13.96 19.96
C LEU A 12 -17.52 -14.67 18.78
N ARG A 13 -17.80 -15.97 18.92
CA ARG A 13 -18.53 -16.74 17.89
C ARG A 13 -19.92 -16.16 17.66
N THR A 14 -20.69 -15.92 18.72
CA THR A 14 -22.03 -15.33 18.65
C THR A 14 -22.00 -13.93 18.04
N LEU A 15 -21.04 -13.08 18.41
CA LEU A 15 -20.86 -11.76 17.79
C LEU A 15 -20.58 -11.87 16.28
N ASN A 16 -19.74 -12.81 15.86
CA ASN A 16 -19.41 -13.03 14.44
C ASN A 16 -20.59 -13.62 13.66
N GLU A 17 -21.37 -14.52 14.28
CA GLU A 17 -22.60 -15.07 13.70
C GLU A 17 -23.65 -13.99 13.50
N ASN A 18 -23.85 -13.11 14.49
CA ASN A 18 -24.79 -11.98 14.39
C ASN A 18 -24.38 -10.98 13.31
N LYS A 19 -23.08 -10.68 13.19
CA LYS A 19 -22.52 -9.81 12.13
C LYS A 19 -22.45 -10.47 10.75
N ARG A 20 -22.72 -11.78 10.64
CA ARG A 20 -22.60 -12.51 9.38
C ARG A 20 -23.67 -12.12 8.37
N ASN A 21 -24.87 -11.83 8.85
CA ASN A 21 -26.04 -11.48 8.05
C ASN A 21 -26.26 -9.97 7.93
N GLU A 22 -25.38 -9.15 8.51
CA GLU A 22 -25.44 -7.70 8.36
C GLU A 22 -25.26 -7.34 6.87
N PRO A 23 -26.15 -6.51 6.29
CA PRO A 23 -26.05 -6.13 4.89
C PRO A 23 -24.74 -5.40 4.66
N LYS A 24 -23.84 -6.02 3.88
CA LYS A 24 -22.58 -5.38 3.47
C LYS A 24 -22.89 -4.44 2.33
N TYR A 25 -23.12 -3.17 2.65
CA TYR A 25 -23.24 -2.12 1.65
C TYR A 25 -21.95 -2.04 0.85
N LEU A 26 -22.02 -2.36 -0.44
CA LEU A 26 -20.93 -2.06 -1.35
C LEU A 26 -20.84 -0.53 -1.49
N PRO A 27 -19.63 0.05 -1.48
CA PRO A 27 -19.48 1.47 -1.72
C PRO A 27 -20.10 1.83 -3.08
N VAL A 28 -20.81 2.95 -3.13
CA VAL A 28 -21.43 3.43 -4.36
C VAL A 28 -20.33 3.68 -5.40
N THR A 29 -20.54 3.23 -6.63
CA THR A 29 -19.55 3.34 -7.71
C THR A 29 -19.08 4.78 -7.92
N SER A 30 -19.96 5.77 -7.72
CA SER A 30 -19.62 7.20 -7.79
C SER A 30 -18.52 7.60 -6.81
N ASP A 31 -18.55 7.06 -5.61
CA ASP A 31 -17.63 7.47 -4.54
C ASP A 31 -16.26 6.83 -4.73
N ILE A 32 -16.23 5.60 -5.24
CA ILE A 32 -14.98 4.93 -5.65
C ILE A 32 -14.32 5.74 -6.76
N VAL A 33 -15.08 6.16 -7.79
CA VAL A 33 -14.56 6.95 -8.90
C VAL A 33 -14.01 8.30 -8.41
N LYS A 34 -14.76 9.00 -7.55
CA LYS A 34 -14.30 10.26 -6.93
C LYS A 34 -13.02 10.07 -6.14
N LEU A 35 -12.95 9.04 -5.30
CA LEU A 35 -11.76 8.75 -4.49
C LEU A 35 -10.56 8.38 -5.37
N THR A 36 -10.73 7.49 -6.35
CA THR A 36 -9.66 7.09 -7.26
C THR A 36 -9.14 8.29 -8.07
N LYS A 37 -10.03 9.18 -8.53
CA LYS A 37 -9.64 10.41 -9.21
C LYS A 37 -8.81 11.32 -8.28
N TYR A 38 -9.32 11.60 -7.09
CA TYR A 38 -8.63 12.42 -6.10
C TYR A 38 -7.23 11.88 -5.77
N LEU A 39 -7.13 10.57 -5.55
CA LEU A 39 -5.85 9.91 -5.25
C LEU A 39 -4.87 10.04 -6.43
N LYS A 40 -5.31 9.79 -7.66
CA LYS A 40 -4.47 9.96 -8.86
C LYS A 40 -3.95 11.39 -9.00
N ASP A 41 -4.83 12.38 -8.83
CA ASP A 41 -4.47 13.79 -8.93
C ASP A 41 -3.46 14.18 -7.83
N LYS A 42 -3.65 13.68 -6.60
CA LYS A 42 -2.73 13.92 -5.48
C LYS A 42 -1.39 13.24 -5.66
N VAL A 43 -1.32 12.01 -6.18
CA VAL A 43 -0.04 11.35 -6.51
C VAL A 43 0.70 12.17 -7.56
N ALA A 44 0.04 12.56 -8.65
CA ALA A 44 0.67 13.35 -9.72
C ALA A 44 1.19 14.71 -9.20
N CYS A 45 0.38 15.41 -8.40
CA CYS A 45 0.79 16.65 -7.76
C CYS A 45 1.99 16.45 -6.83
N GLY A 46 1.93 15.47 -5.93
CA GLY A 46 3.01 15.20 -4.97
C GLY A 46 4.32 14.80 -5.64
N VAL A 47 4.26 14.01 -6.71
CA VAL A 47 5.43 13.66 -7.53
C VAL A 47 6.05 14.90 -8.16
N ASN A 48 5.24 15.80 -8.72
CA ASN A 48 5.75 17.02 -9.34
C ASN A 48 6.37 17.98 -8.30
N VAL A 49 5.72 18.15 -7.15
CA VAL A 49 6.26 18.98 -6.05
C VAL A 49 7.60 18.40 -5.60
N LEU A 50 7.67 17.11 -5.27
CA LEU A 50 8.90 16.49 -4.76
C LEU A 50 10.03 16.42 -5.82
N LYS A 51 9.71 16.38 -7.11
CA LYS A 51 10.70 16.50 -8.20
C LYS A 51 11.26 17.92 -8.32
N ASN A 52 10.41 18.94 -8.19
CA ASN A 52 10.77 20.34 -8.39
C ASN A 52 11.32 21.03 -7.14
N GLU A 53 11.05 20.48 -5.95
CA GLU A 53 11.49 20.99 -4.67
C GLU A 53 13.01 20.83 -4.53
N SER A 54 13.72 21.84 -5.03
CA SER A 54 15.17 21.98 -4.90
C SER A 54 15.49 22.44 -3.48
N THR A 55 15.57 21.49 -2.53
CA THR A 55 16.35 21.53 -1.26
C THR A 55 16.35 22.82 -0.41
N SER A 56 15.40 23.75 -0.62
CA SER A 56 15.48 25.10 -0.04
C SER A 56 14.93 25.15 1.39
N LYS A 57 14.08 24.18 1.77
CA LYS A 57 13.55 24.03 3.13
C LYS A 57 13.39 22.54 3.49
N PRO A 58 14.23 21.99 4.39
CA PRO A 58 14.22 20.56 4.70
C PRO A 58 12.95 20.08 5.43
N ASN A 59 12.26 20.97 6.15
CA ASN A 59 11.02 20.62 6.85
C ASN A 59 9.82 20.45 5.89
N ASP A 60 9.75 21.27 4.84
CA ASP A 60 8.67 21.23 3.85
C ASP A 60 8.79 19.99 2.97
N ALA A 61 10.01 19.68 2.52
CA ALA A 61 10.30 18.46 1.75
C ALA A 61 9.93 17.17 2.50
N LYS A 62 10.14 17.13 3.83
CA LYS A 62 9.75 15.99 4.67
C LYS A 62 8.23 15.82 4.73
N HIS A 63 7.49 16.92 4.81
CA HIS A 63 6.02 16.89 4.81
C HIS A 63 5.50 16.38 3.45
N THR A 64 5.99 16.96 2.35
CA THR A 64 5.65 16.54 0.99
C THR A 64 5.92 15.06 0.75
N TRP A 65 7.07 14.56 1.22
CA TRP A 65 7.44 13.15 1.10
C TRP A 65 6.45 12.23 1.85
N LYS A 66 6.07 12.60 3.08
CA LYS A 66 5.10 11.84 3.88
C LYS A 66 3.73 11.81 3.23
N ASP A 67 3.24 12.97 2.80
CA ASP A 67 1.95 13.08 2.11
C ASP A 67 1.92 12.20 0.85
N LEU A 68 2.98 12.27 0.04
CA LEU A 68 3.10 11.44 -1.16
C LEU A 68 3.12 9.94 -0.81
N ALA A 69 3.83 9.54 0.25
CA ALA A 69 3.85 8.16 0.71
C ALA A 69 2.48 7.65 1.18
N GLU A 70 1.73 8.45 1.93
CA GLU A 70 0.38 8.11 2.38
C GLU A 70 -0.60 7.97 1.22
N VAL A 71 -0.59 8.93 0.29
CA VAL A 71 -1.46 8.89 -0.89
C VAL A 71 -1.09 7.72 -1.81
N THR A 72 0.20 7.43 -1.97
CA THR A 72 0.67 6.29 -2.77
C THR A 72 0.23 4.96 -2.14
N LEU A 73 0.35 4.82 -0.81
CA LEU A 73 -0.15 3.65 -0.08
C LEU A 73 -1.67 3.48 -0.26
N ALA A 74 -2.42 4.56 -0.07
CA ALA A 74 -3.88 4.54 -0.22
C ALA A 74 -4.29 4.14 -1.65
N SER A 75 -3.58 4.67 -2.65
CA SER A 75 -3.81 4.32 -4.06
C SER A 75 -3.55 2.84 -4.33
N LEU A 76 -2.48 2.26 -3.79
CA LEU A 76 -2.17 0.83 -3.92
C LEU A 76 -3.21 -0.06 -3.23
N ILE A 77 -3.69 0.36 -2.05
CA ILE A 77 -4.74 -0.35 -1.29
C ILE A 77 -6.04 -0.38 -2.10
N VAL A 78 -6.46 0.78 -2.61
CA VAL A 78 -7.70 0.92 -3.41
C VAL A 78 -7.57 0.12 -4.70
N PHE A 79 -6.45 0.24 -5.41
CA PHE A 79 -6.22 -0.46 -6.69
C PHE A 79 -6.27 -1.98 -6.56
N ASN A 80 -5.64 -2.54 -5.51
CA ASN A 80 -5.60 -3.98 -5.30
C ASN A 80 -6.78 -4.53 -4.48
N ARG A 81 -7.64 -3.65 -3.94
CA ARG A 81 -8.68 -3.99 -2.95
C ARG A 81 -8.14 -4.87 -1.81
N LYS A 82 -6.87 -4.65 -1.43
CA LYS A 82 -6.16 -5.44 -0.41
C LYS A 82 -6.32 -4.83 0.97
N ARG A 83 -6.07 -5.62 2.01
CA ARG A 83 -6.02 -5.09 3.38
C ARG A 83 -4.78 -4.20 3.53
N SER A 84 -4.93 -3.05 4.18
CA SER A 84 -3.84 -2.08 4.40
C SER A 84 -2.58 -2.72 4.99
N GLY A 85 -2.74 -3.66 5.93
CA GLY A 85 -1.64 -4.37 6.56
C GLY A 85 -0.86 -5.35 5.67
N GLU A 86 -1.32 -5.65 4.46
CA GLU A 86 -0.56 -6.46 3.49
C GLU A 86 0.31 -5.54 2.62
N VAL A 87 -0.29 -4.53 1.99
CA VAL A 87 0.44 -3.55 1.16
C VAL A 87 1.47 -2.79 1.99
N ALA A 88 1.15 -2.46 3.24
CA ALA A 88 2.06 -1.72 4.10
C ALA A 88 3.34 -2.50 4.47
N LYS A 89 3.33 -3.83 4.30
CA LYS A 89 4.48 -4.71 4.59
C LYS A 89 5.49 -4.81 3.46
N MET A 90 5.24 -4.15 2.33
CA MET A 90 6.17 -4.12 1.21
C MET A 90 7.54 -3.61 1.67
N THR A 91 8.58 -4.38 1.42
CA THR A 91 9.96 -4.02 1.77
C THR A 91 10.64 -3.30 0.61
N THR A 92 11.75 -2.60 0.90
CA THR A 92 12.58 -2.01 -0.16
C THR A 92 13.23 -3.08 -1.04
N SER A 93 13.50 -4.29 -0.52
CA SER A 93 13.96 -5.40 -1.33
C SER A 93 12.89 -5.93 -2.29
N ASP A 94 11.61 -5.82 -1.93
CA ASP A 94 10.51 -6.20 -2.82
C ASP A 94 10.36 -5.19 -3.96
N LEU A 95 10.59 -3.89 -3.71
CA LEU A 95 10.59 -2.86 -4.75
C LEU A 95 11.62 -3.16 -5.87
N THR A 96 12.81 -3.65 -5.52
CA THR A 96 13.83 -4.04 -6.51
C THR A 96 13.42 -5.27 -7.32
N LYS A 97 12.56 -6.13 -6.76
CA LYS A 97 12.05 -7.35 -7.41
C LYS A 97 10.77 -7.12 -8.23
N CYS A 98 10.34 -5.86 -8.40
CA CYS A 98 9.18 -5.55 -9.23
C CYS A 98 9.43 -5.99 -10.66
N THR A 99 8.53 -6.79 -11.21
CA THR A 99 8.58 -7.25 -12.59
C THR A 99 7.43 -6.64 -13.39
N LYS A 100 7.69 -6.42 -14.68
CA LYS A 100 6.68 -6.01 -15.66
C LYS A 100 6.57 -7.11 -16.72
N GLY A 101 5.35 -7.38 -17.19
CA GLY A 101 5.11 -8.45 -18.16
C GLY A 101 4.80 -9.81 -17.53
N GLY A 102 4.36 -10.74 -18.36
CA GLY A 102 3.92 -12.09 -17.98
C GLY A 102 5.04 -13.08 -17.65
N ASN A 103 6.25 -12.62 -17.30
CA ASN A 103 7.36 -13.51 -16.97
C ASN A 103 7.03 -14.26 -15.67
N GLY A 104 6.58 -15.53 -15.81
CA GLY A 104 6.21 -16.42 -14.70
C GLY A 104 4.70 -16.67 -14.51
N VAL A 105 3.84 -16.15 -15.38
CA VAL A 105 2.41 -16.52 -15.42
C VAL A 105 2.19 -17.32 -16.70
N ALA A 106 1.46 -18.43 -16.64
CA ALA A 106 1.02 -19.14 -17.85
C ALA A 106 0.06 -18.24 -18.64
N VAL A 107 0.63 -17.40 -19.51
CA VAL A 107 -0.08 -16.38 -20.32
C VAL A 107 -1.14 -17.03 -21.22
N GLU A 108 -0.93 -18.30 -21.58
CA GLU A 108 -1.82 -19.09 -22.43
C GLU A 108 -3.22 -19.29 -21.86
N GLY A 109 -3.39 -19.25 -20.54
CA GLY A 109 -4.70 -19.38 -19.88
C GLY A 109 -5.44 -18.05 -19.68
N LEU A 110 -4.83 -16.91 -20.00
CA LEU A 110 -5.40 -15.59 -19.77
C LEU A 110 -6.21 -15.10 -20.97
N SER A 111 -7.26 -14.34 -20.70
CA SER A 111 -8.00 -13.62 -21.73
C SER A 111 -7.12 -12.57 -22.41
N LYS A 112 -7.48 -12.17 -23.64
CA LYS A 112 -6.74 -11.14 -24.40
C LYS A 112 -6.56 -9.84 -23.61
N LEU A 113 -7.58 -9.44 -22.85
CA LEU A 113 -7.52 -8.24 -21.99
C LEU A 113 -6.47 -8.41 -20.88
N GLU A 114 -6.48 -9.55 -20.19
CA GLU A 114 -5.54 -9.84 -19.10
C GLU A 114 -4.10 -9.93 -19.62
N GLN A 115 -3.89 -10.48 -20.81
CA GLN A 115 -2.57 -10.50 -21.46
C GLN A 115 -2.05 -9.08 -21.72
N GLU A 116 -2.89 -8.17 -22.22
CA GLU A 116 -2.51 -6.77 -22.40
C GLU A 116 -2.26 -6.06 -21.06
N LEU A 117 -3.09 -6.31 -20.05
CA LEU A 117 -2.88 -5.75 -18.72
C LEU A 117 -1.57 -6.20 -18.08
N CYS A 118 -1.18 -7.46 -18.25
CA CYS A 118 0.11 -7.98 -17.77
C CYS A 118 1.32 -7.26 -18.40
N LYS A 119 1.21 -6.76 -19.64
CA LYS A 119 2.27 -5.99 -20.29
C LYS A 119 2.41 -4.59 -19.71
N VAL A 120 1.31 -4.01 -19.23
CA VAL A 120 1.27 -2.62 -18.76
C VAL A 120 1.55 -2.51 -17.26
N LEU A 121 1.01 -3.44 -16.46
CA LEU A 121 1.08 -3.41 -15.01
C LEU A 121 2.40 -3.97 -14.48
N TRP A 122 2.86 -3.38 -13.39
CA TRP A 122 3.95 -3.90 -12.57
C TRP A 122 3.39 -4.84 -11.51
N ARG A 123 4.14 -5.89 -11.20
CA ARG A 123 3.82 -6.87 -10.17
C ARG A 123 4.97 -6.97 -9.18
N VAL A 124 4.61 -7.08 -7.91
CA VAL A 124 5.53 -7.46 -6.84
C VAL A 124 4.89 -8.52 -5.97
N GLU A 125 5.70 -9.48 -5.53
CA GLU A 125 5.26 -10.52 -4.62
C GLU A 125 5.68 -10.17 -3.19
N ILE A 126 4.71 -10.14 -2.28
CA ILE A 126 4.92 -9.82 -0.86
C ILE A 126 4.48 -10.99 0.03
N ILE A 127 5.02 -11.04 1.25
CA ILE A 127 4.67 -12.09 2.23
C ILE A 127 3.41 -11.66 3.00
N GLY A 128 2.32 -12.39 2.78
CA GLY A 128 1.05 -12.26 3.50
C GLY A 128 1.02 -13.04 4.82
N LYS A 129 -0.19 -13.18 5.38
CA LYS A 129 -0.41 -14.01 6.59
C LYS A 129 -0.04 -15.47 6.32
N LYS A 130 0.45 -16.16 7.35
CA LYS A 130 0.85 -17.58 7.27
C LYS A 130 1.85 -17.84 6.11
N THR A 131 2.76 -16.89 5.88
CA THR A 131 3.85 -17.03 4.89
C THR A 131 3.39 -17.21 3.45
N ARG A 132 2.12 -16.92 3.15
CA ARG A 132 1.59 -17.01 1.78
C ARG A 132 2.07 -15.83 0.95
N THR A 133 2.60 -16.11 -0.23
CA THR A 133 2.96 -15.08 -1.21
C THR A 133 1.70 -14.44 -1.78
N VAL A 134 1.66 -13.12 -1.83
CA VAL A 134 0.55 -12.33 -2.34
C VAL A 134 1.08 -11.38 -3.42
N PRO A 135 0.53 -11.42 -4.65
CA PRO A 135 0.87 -10.44 -5.67
C PRO A 135 0.19 -9.10 -5.37
N VAL A 136 0.94 -8.02 -5.57
CA VAL A 136 0.46 -6.63 -5.59
C VAL A 136 0.75 -6.07 -6.98
N LEU A 137 -0.29 -5.54 -7.60
CA LEU A 137 -0.22 -4.89 -8.90
C LEU A 137 -0.12 -3.38 -8.73
N MET A 138 0.59 -2.71 -9.64
CA MET A 138 0.69 -1.26 -9.65
C MET A 138 0.83 -0.73 -11.07
N THR A 139 0.36 0.49 -11.28
CA THR A 139 0.51 1.19 -12.56
C THR A 139 1.89 1.84 -12.68
N ASN A 140 2.26 2.32 -13.87
CA ASN A 140 3.55 3.00 -14.05
C ASN A 140 3.65 4.25 -13.17
N GLU A 141 2.57 5.02 -13.01
CA GLU A 141 2.60 6.25 -12.20
C GLU A 141 2.87 5.95 -10.72
N LEU A 142 2.27 4.86 -10.20
CA LEU A 142 2.51 4.43 -8.82
C LEU A 142 3.93 3.88 -8.63
N LYS A 143 4.47 3.18 -9.64
CA LYS A 143 5.85 2.70 -9.61
C LYS A 143 6.84 3.86 -9.58
N GLU A 144 6.62 4.88 -10.41
CA GLU A 144 7.45 6.10 -10.41
C GLU A 144 7.37 6.85 -9.09
N ALA A 145 6.18 6.97 -8.49
CA ALA A 145 6.03 7.59 -7.18
C ALA A 145 6.80 6.81 -6.09
N LEU A 146 6.71 5.48 -6.09
CA LEU A 146 7.47 4.63 -5.16
C LEU A 146 8.99 4.76 -5.35
N ASP A 147 9.47 4.82 -6.60
CA ASP A 147 10.89 4.99 -6.90
C ASP A 147 11.39 6.36 -6.43
N LEU A 148 10.62 7.41 -6.65
CA LEU A 148 10.95 8.76 -6.18
C LEU A 148 11.00 8.82 -4.64
N LEU A 149 10.00 8.22 -3.97
CA LEU A 149 9.98 8.10 -2.52
C LEU A 149 11.20 7.34 -2.00
N TYR A 150 11.60 6.26 -2.68
CA TYR A 150 12.78 5.48 -2.32
C TYR A 150 14.09 6.28 -2.49
N GLN A 151 14.22 7.05 -3.56
CA GLN A 151 15.38 7.90 -3.81
C GLN A 151 15.52 9.01 -2.75
N ARG A 152 14.42 9.70 -2.44
CA ARG A 152 14.38 10.85 -1.53
C ARG A 152 14.20 10.49 -0.04
N ARG A 153 14.19 9.19 0.30
CA ARG A 153 13.96 8.71 1.67
C ARG A 153 14.91 9.30 2.71
N ARG A 154 16.17 9.53 2.35
CA ARG A 154 17.20 10.04 3.28
C ARG A 154 16.91 11.50 3.66
N GLU A 155 16.42 12.28 2.72
CA GLU A 155 16.04 13.69 2.92
C GLU A 155 14.86 13.81 3.88
N ALA A 156 13.96 12.82 3.88
CA ALA A 156 12.86 12.73 4.84
C ALA A 156 13.29 12.23 6.25
N GLY A 157 14.58 11.96 6.47
CA GLY A 157 15.11 11.43 7.73
C GLY A 157 14.83 9.94 7.95
N VAL A 158 14.59 9.18 6.87
CA VAL A 158 14.32 7.74 6.93
C VAL A 158 15.61 6.97 6.69
N TRP A 159 16.34 6.71 7.77
CA TRP A 159 17.69 6.13 7.75
C TRP A 159 17.72 4.60 7.80
N ARG A 160 16.78 3.98 8.53
CA ARG A 160 16.71 2.51 8.62
C ARG A 160 16.17 1.94 7.32
N GLN A 161 16.74 0.82 6.87
CA GLN A 161 16.09 -0.08 5.92
C GLN A 161 14.73 -0.45 6.52
N ILE A 162 13.68 0.26 6.10
CA ILE A 162 12.37 0.09 6.70
C ILE A 162 11.94 -1.33 6.35
N ARG A 163 11.72 -2.15 7.39
CA ARG A 163 11.23 -3.53 7.24
C ARG A 163 9.83 -3.58 6.61
N THR A 164 9.18 -2.43 6.46
CA THR A 164 7.83 -2.20 5.93
C THR A 164 7.72 -0.74 5.47
N PHE A 165 8.03 -0.43 4.20
CA PHE A 165 8.21 0.91 3.62
C PHE A 165 7.06 1.90 3.92
N LEU A 166 5.88 1.40 4.27
CA LEU A 166 4.64 2.16 4.39
C LEU A 166 4.00 2.10 5.80
N GLN A 167 4.59 1.40 6.77
CA GLN A 167 4.05 1.37 8.14
C GLN A 167 4.42 2.60 8.99
N HIS A 168 5.54 3.27 8.69
CA HIS A 168 5.99 4.42 9.48
C HIS A 168 5.40 5.78 9.08
N CYS A 169 4.55 5.85 8.04
CA CYS A 169 3.80 7.08 7.78
C CYS A 169 2.65 7.27 8.78
N THR A 170 2.04 6.18 9.28
CA THR A 170 0.83 6.27 10.12
C THR A 170 1.02 6.03 11.62
N VAL A 171 2.21 5.63 12.12
CA VAL A 171 2.42 5.39 13.56
C VAL A 171 3.86 5.74 13.97
N LYS A 172 3.98 6.59 15.00
CA LYS A 172 5.20 7.23 15.55
C LYS A 172 5.63 8.56 14.91
N VAL A 173 4.72 9.53 14.91
CA VAL A 173 5.01 10.73 15.71
C VAL A 173 4.63 10.35 17.14
N ILE A 174 5.47 10.67 18.13
CA ILE A 174 5.43 10.33 19.57
C ILE A 174 6.47 9.25 19.97
N SER A 175 7.40 9.73 20.81
CA SER A 175 8.43 9.09 21.64
C SER A 175 9.63 8.42 20.95
N GLU A 176 10.73 9.16 20.85
CA GLU A 176 11.98 8.90 21.61
C GLU A 176 13.04 9.98 21.24
N ASP A 177 12.80 11.21 21.71
CA ASP A 177 13.87 12.03 22.28
C ASP A 177 13.95 11.61 23.76
N LEU A 178 14.89 10.74 24.12
CA LEU A 178 15.67 10.79 25.36
C LEU A 178 16.59 9.57 25.45
N MET A 179 17.89 9.86 25.66
CA MET A 179 19.04 8.98 25.91
C MET A 179 19.66 8.23 24.74
#